data_AF-A0A9N8ZST9-F1
#
_entry.id   AF-A0A9N8ZST9-F1
#
_cell.length_a   1.000
_cell.length_b   1.000
_cell.length_c   1.000
_cell.angle_alpha   90.00
_cell.angle_beta   90.00
_cell.angle_gamma   90.00
#
_symmetry.space_group_name_H-M   'P 1'
#
loop_
_entity.id
_entity.type
_entity.pdbx_description
1 polymer ?
#
loop_
_entity_poly.entity_id
_entity_poly.type
_entity_poly.pdbx_seq_one_letter_code
_entity_poly.pdbx_strand_id
1 'polypeptide(L)'
;MPDPQKISEKGGWLWVGRIKDLVVIVRRNQNPKINIDRRFGFCSEDERSDRAQRFRKEGDVNFGNSSGGSGGSAVYLALLSALYKKPISSQVAATGTLIMSEQKGMINGQEIILAPGTNLPIAGLKEKVVACVEKGIDRVVLSKYQSPPNLLVKKDEYNPSKELTFENYQAVVPPEIKDKITAH
;
A
#
# COMPACT_ATOMS: atom_id res chain seq x y z
N MET A 1 19.14 14.10 22.91
CA MET A 1 18.72 13.36 21.70
C MET A 1 18.82 11.88 22.04
N PRO A 2 17.76 11.07 21.97
CA PRO A 2 17.88 9.65 22.26
C PRO A 2 18.48 8.91 21.06
N ASP A 3 19.33 7.94 21.39
CA ASP A 3 20.19 7.13 20.52
C ASP A 3 19.41 6.22 19.55
N PRO A 4 19.76 6.14 18.25
CA PRO A 4 19.09 5.26 17.28
C PRO A 4 19.63 3.81 17.28
N GLN A 5 20.19 3.31 18.38
CA GLN A 5 20.76 1.96 18.45
C GLN A 5 20.17 1.13 19.60
N LYS A 6 19.01 0.53 19.35
CA LYS A 6 18.68 -0.80 19.89
C LYS A 6 18.15 -1.66 18.75
N ILE A 7 19.10 -2.18 17.98
CA ILE A 7 18.91 -3.28 17.04
C ILE A 7 18.58 -4.51 17.89
N SER A 8 17.34 -5.02 17.81
CA SER A 8 17.03 -6.32 18.40
C SER A 8 17.49 -7.41 17.42
N GLU A 9 18.49 -8.16 17.88
CA GLU A 9 19.03 -9.33 17.21
C GLU A 9 18.03 -10.49 17.26
N LYS A 10 17.09 -10.55 16.31
CA LYS A 10 16.39 -11.78 15.93
C LYS A 10 15.93 -11.71 14.48
N GLY A 11 16.85 -11.91 13.52
CA GLY A 11 16.59 -12.34 12.13
C GLY A 11 15.31 -11.84 11.44
N GLY A 12 14.88 -10.62 11.75
CA GLY A 12 13.55 -10.12 11.44
C GLY A 12 13.72 -8.93 10.52
N TRP A 13 12.95 -8.92 9.44
CA TRP A 13 12.86 -7.76 8.58
C TRP A 13 12.39 -6.57 9.42
N LEU A 14 13.24 -5.55 9.55
CA LEU A 14 12.86 -4.31 10.21
C LEU A 14 11.99 -3.51 9.23
N TRP A 15 10.70 -3.48 9.49
CA TRP A 15 9.78 -2.64 8.76
C TRP A 15 9.87 -1.20 9.29
N VAL A 16 9.88 -0.23 8.39
CA VAL A 16 9.79 1.20 8.71
C VAL A 16 8.67 1.79 7.87
N GLY A 17 7.66 2.34 8.54
CA GLY A 17 6.49 2.95 7.88
C GLY A 17 6.82 4.35 7.38
N ARG A 18 6.41 4.66 6.16
CA ARG A 18 6.46 6.02 5.61
C ARG A 18 5.19 6.27 4.79
N ILE A 19 4.63 7.47 4.95
CA ILE A 19 3.56 7.95 4.07
C ILE A 19 4.18 8.68 2.88
N LYS A 20 3.63 8.41 1.69
CA LYS A 20 4.02 9.05 0.44
C LYS A 20 2.78 9.58 -0.27
N ASP A 21 2.88 10.77 -0.83
CA ASP A 21 1.85 11.32 -1.69
C ASP A 21 1.88 10.61 -3.06
N LEU A 22 0.69 10.33 -3.59
CA LEU A 22 0.51 9.76 -4.92
C LEU A 22 -0.30 10.73 -5.78
N VAL A 23 0.24 11.09 -6.95
CA VAL A 23 -0.44 11.95 -7.92
C VAL A 23 -0.74 11.15 -9.18
N VAL A 24 -2.02 11.11 -9.59
CA VAL A 24 -2.47 10.47 -10.82
C VAL A 24 -3.06 11.52 -11.76
N ILE A 25 -2.61 11.51 -13.02
CA ILE A 25 -3.07 12.43 -14.06
C ILE A 25 -3.66 11.60 -15.21
N VAL A 26 -4.96 11.75 -15.46
CA VAL A 26 -5.64 11.11 -16.59
C VAL A 26 -5.75 12.10 -17.75
N ARG A 27 -5.34 11.70 -18.95
CA ARG A 27 -5.41 12.49 -20.18
C ARG A 27 -6.08 11.69 -21.29
N ARG A 28 -6.85 12.35 -22.16
CA ARG A 28 -7.37 11.70 -23.37
C ARG A 28 -6.21 11.39 -24.32
N ASN A 29 -6.09 10.13 -24.73
CA ASN A 29 -5.11 9.67 -25.71
C ASN A 29 -5.77 8.59 -26.60
N GLN A 30 -5.40 8.55 -27.88
CA GLN A 30 -5.90 7.56 -28.85
C GLN A 30 -5.40 6.14 -28.54
N ASN A 31 -4.27 6.02 -27.83
CA ASN A 31 -3.76 4.77 -27.28
C ASN A 31 -3.59 4.91 -25.76
N PRO A 32 -4.60 4.54 -24.95
CA PRO A 32 -4.51 4.66 -23.50
C PRO A 32 -3.38 3.78 -22.97
N LYS A 33 -2.35 4.41 -22.42
CA LYS A 33 -1.28 3.75 -21.68
C LYS A 33 -1.35 4.25 -20.24
N ILE A 34 -1.47 3.32 -19.28
CA ILE A 34 -1.25 3.65 -17.87
C ILE A 34 0.26 3.77 -17.70
N ASN A 35 0.78 4.99 -17.86
CA ASN A 35 2.13 5.30 -17.44
C ASN A 35 2.10 5.47 -15.92
N ILE A 36 2.15 4.35 -15.19
CA ILE A 36 2.69 4.39 -13.83
C ILE A 36 4.14 4.80 -14.03
N ASP A 37 4.45 6.04 -13.68
CA ASP A 37 5.73 6.59 -14.04
C ASP A 37 6.86 5.75 -13.42
N ARG A 38 7.60 5.01 -14.25
CA ARG A 38 8.81 4.31 -13.79
C ARG A 38 9.83 5.27 -13.18
N ARG A 39 9.70 6.59 -13.42
CA ARG A 39 10.47 7.67 -12.76
C ARG A 39 10.28 7.72 -11.23
N PHE A 40 9.20 7.16 -10.67
CA PHE A 40 8.94 7.13 -9.22
C PHE A 40 9.23 5.80 -8.53
N GLY A 41 9.93 4.87 -9.20
CA GLY A 41 10.51 3.72 -8.48
C GLY A 41 10.90 2.45 -9.27
N PHE A 42 10.98 2.46 -10.61
CA PHE A 42 11.21 1.22 -11.37
C PHE A 42 12.12 1.35 -12.62
N CYS A 43 13.18 2.17 -12.59
CA CYS A 43 14.24 2.14 -13.62
C CYS A 43 15.65 2.27 -12.99
N SER A 44 16.63 1.63 -13.65
CA SER A 44 18.07 1.83 -13.45
C SER A 44 18.47 3.27 -13.82
N GLU A 45 19.62 3.71 -13.30
CA GLU A 45 19.99 5.14 -13.20
C GLU A 45 20.15 5.87 -14.53
N ASP A 46 20.34 5.16 -15.64
CA ASP A 46 20.75 5.75 -16.92
C ASP A 46 19.62 6.39 -17.74
N GLU A 47 18.33 6.22 -17.38
CA GLU A 47 17.19 6.82 -18.11
C GLU A 47 16.70 8.17 -17.50
N ARG A 48 17.40 8.71 -16.50
CA ARG A 48 16.91 9.79 -15.62
C ARG A 48 16.94 11.22 -16.22
N SER A 49 17.77 11.55 -17.21
CA SER A 49 18.04 12.96 -17.56
C SER A 49 17.00 13.65 -18.46
N ASP A 50 16.39 12.95 -19.41
CA ASP A 50 15.75 13.65 -20.54
C ASP A 50 14.25 13.89 -20.39
N ARG A 51 13.58 13.31 -19.38
CA ARG A 51 12.10 13.36 -19.26
C ARG A 51 11.58 14.27 -18.14
N ALA A 52 12.43 14.67 -17.19
CA ALA A 52 12.07 15.56 -16.07
C ALA A 52 11.74 17.00 -16.50
N GLN A 53 12.21 17.45 -17.68
CA GLN A 53 12.05 18.84 -18.12
C GLN A 53 10.59 19.25 -18.48
N ARG A 54 9.65 18.31 -18.58
CA ARG A 54 8.27 18.61 -19.04
C ARG A 54 7.29 18.98 -17.93
N PHE A 55 7.69 18.92 -16.66
CA PHE A 55 6.82 19.23 -15.52
C PHE A 55 7.54 20.20 -14.56
N ARG A 56 7.26 21.50 -14.71
CA ARG A 56 7.98 22.63 -14.07
C ARG A 56 7.83 22.75 -12.53
N LYS A 57 7.54 21.66 -11.80
CA LYS A 57 7.35 21.65 -10.32
C LYS A 57 7.81 20.34 -9.64
N GLU A 58 8.78 19.61 -10.19
CA GLU A 58 9.27 18.35 -9.61
C GLU A 58 10.21 18.51 -8.40
N GLY A 59 10.54 19.74 -7.97
CA GLY A 59 11.41 19.98 -6.81
C GLY A 59 10.87 19.43 -5.47
N ASP A 60 9.56 19.18 -5.39
CA ASP A 60 8.89 18.68 -4.18
C ASP A 60 8.51 17.18 -4.26
N VAL A 61 8.90 16.47 -5.33
CA VAL A 61 8.54 15.05 -5.51
C VAL A 61 9.70 14.15 -5.11
N ASN A 62 9.52 13.37 -4.05
CA ASN A 62 10.57 12.51 -3.50
C ASN A 62 10.95 11.35 -4.45
N PHE A 63 12.25 11.15 -4.63
CA PHE A 63 12.87 10.08 -5.42
C PHE A 63 13.22 8.89 -4.51
N GLY A 64 12.62 7.72 -4.74
CA GLY A 64 13.01 6.48 -4.05
C GLY A 64 12.43 5.23 -4.70
N ASN A 65 13.19 4.14 -4.70
CA ASN A 65 12.72 2.84 -5.19
C ASN A 65 11.57 2.33 -4.31
N SER A 66 10.48 1.90 -4.94
CA SER A 66 9.33 1.31 -4.26
C SER A 66 9.14 -0.10 -4.80
N SER A 67 9.06 -1.10 -3.94
CA SER A 67 8.83 -2.49 -4.32
C SER A 67 7.60 -3.06 -3.60
N GLY A 68 6.97 -4.07 -4.20
CA GLY A 68 5.79 -4.74 -3.65
C GLY A 68 4.44 -4.15 -4.08
N GLY A 69 3.36 -4.92 -3.89
CA GLY A 69 2.01 -4.59 -4.37
C GLY A 69 1.15 -3.74 -3.43
N SER A 70 1.67 -3.40 -2.25
CA SER A 70 0.86 -2.81 -1.16
C SER A 70 0.36 -1.37 -1.39
N GLY A 71 0.76 -0.73 -2.49
CA GLY A 71 0.21 0.56 -2.95
C GLY A 71 -0.97 0.42 -3.93
N GLY A 72 -1.37 -0.80 -4.29
CA GLY A 72 -2.40 -1.04 -5.31
C GLY A 72 -3.71 -0.32 -5.04
N SER A 73 -4.21 -0.35 -3.80
CA SER A 73 -5.43 0.34 -3.41
C SER A 73 -5.34 1.87 -3.53
N ALA A 74 -4.18 2.45 -3.19
CA ALA A 74 -3.96 3.89 -3.35
C ALA A 74 -3.96 4.30 -4.83
N VAL A 75 -3.31 3.51 -5.69
CA VAL A 75 -3.31 3.75 -7.15
C VAL A 75 -4.71 3.68 -7.72
N TYR A 76 -5.48 2.66 -7.33
CA TYR A 76 -6.85 2.49 -7.81
C TYR A 76 -7.77 3.62 -7.36
N LEU A 77 -7.72 4.01 -6.08
CA LEU A 77 -8.50 5.13 -5.56
C LEU A 77 -8.14 6.45 -6.27
N ALA A 78 -6.85 6.73 -6.44
CA ALA A 78 -6.40 7.93 -7.14
C ALA A 78 -6.85 7.95 -8.62
N LEU A 79 -6.85 6.79 -9.29
CA LEU A 79 -7.37 6.66 -10.65
C LEU A 79 -8.88 6.91 -10.71
N LEU A 80 -9.67 6.31 -9.81
CA LEU A 80 -11.12 6.57 -9.72
C LEU A 80 -11.40 8.05 -9.44
N SER A 81 -10.67 8.65 -8.50
CA SER A 81 -10.76 10.07 -8.17
C SER A 81 -10.54 10.95 -9.41
N ALA A 82 -9.50 10.66 -10.20
CA ALA A 82 -9.20 11.38 -11.43
C ALA A 82 -10.26 11.17 -12.52
N LEU A 83 -10.74 9.93 -12.72
CA LEU A 83 -11.74 9.59 -13.74
C LEU A 83 -13.11 10.21 -13.45
N TYR A 84 -13.55 10.11 -12.21
CA TYR A 84 -14.86 10.62 -11.77
C TYR A 84 -14.81 12.07 -11.29
N LYS A 85 -13.63 12.70 -11.29
CA LYS A 85 -13.39 14.06 -10.78
C LYS A 85 -13.90 14.25 -9.34
N LYS A 86 -13.70 13.23 -8.51
CA LYS A 86 -14.09 13.26 -7.09
C LYS A 86 -12.85 13.41 -6.23
N PRO A 87 -12.66 14.53 -5.52
CA PRO A 87 -11.47 14.72 -4.69
C PRO A 87 -11.42 13.68 -3.56
N ILE A 88 -10.21 13.21 -3.25
CA ILE A 88 -9.94 12.40 -2.06
C ILE A 88 -9.44 13.35 -0.97
N SER A 89 -9.92 13.18 0.25
CA SER A 89 -9.44 13.95 1.40
C SER A 89 -7.95 13.69 1.64
N SER A 90 -7.17 14.73 1.93
CA SER A 90 -5.77 14.60 2.35
C SER A 90 -5.60 13.86 3.69
N GLN A 91 -6.70 13.64 4.40
CA GLN A 91 -6.75 12.86 5.65
C GLN A 91 -6.91 11.35 5.42
N VAL A 92 -6.91 10.88 4.16
CA VAL A 92 -7.10 9.47 3.81
C VAL A 92 -5.82 8.88 3.25
N ALA A 93 -5.30 7.84 3.89
CA ALA A 93 -4.31 6.93 3.33
C ALA A 93 -4.98 5.63 2.86
N ALA A 94 -4.35 4.92 1.92
CA ALA A 94 -4.84 3.62 1.47
C ALA A 94 -3.68 2.65 1.26
N THR A 95 -3.87 1.40 1.66
CA THR A 95 -2.88 0.35 1.41
C THR A 95 -3.56 -1.00 1.18
N GLY A 96 -2.83 -1.87 0.50
CA GLY A 96 -3.30 -3.20 0.13
C GLY A 96 -2.97 -3.52 -1.33
N THR A 97 -2.91 -4.82 -1.61
CA THR A 97 -2.61 -5.34 -2.94
C THR A 97 -3.90 -5.69 -3.64
N LEU A 98 -4.16 -5.14 -4.82
CA LEU A 98 -5.33 -5.52 -5.61
C LEU A 98 -5.01 -6.73 -6.47
N ILE A 99 -5.83 -7.79 -6.40
CA ILE A 99 -5.71 -8.90 -7.34
C ILE A 99 -6.29 -8.53 -8.70
N MET A 100 -5.58 -8.89 -9.77
CA MET A 100 -6.01 -8.61 -11.14
C MET A 100 -6.75 -9.78 -11.78
N SER A 101 -6.65 -10.96 -11.18
CA SER A 101 -7.32 -12.19 -11.61
C SER A 101 -7.95 -12.86 -10.39
N GLU A 102 -8.90 -13.76 -10.65
CA GLU A 102 -9.49 -14.60 -9.60
C GLU A 102 -8.40 -15.41 -8.88
N GLN A 103 -8.49 -15.50 -7.55
CA GLN A 103 -7.57 -16.28 -6.72
C GLN A 103 -8.33 -17.03 -5.62
N LYS A 104 -7.80 -18.18 -5.20
CA LYS A 104 -8.32 -18.90 -4.04
C LYS A 104 -7.68 -18.39 -2.76
N GLY A 105 -8.47 -18.34 -1.69
CA GLY A 105 -8.03 -17.97 -0.35
C GLY A 105 -8.75 -18.80 0.72
N MET A 106 -8.32 -18.68 1.96
CA MET A 106 -8.99 -19.33 3.09
C MET A 106 -9.37 -18.33 4.17
N ILE A 107 -10.61 -18.42 4.65
CA ILE A 107 -11.10 -17.65 5.81
C ILE A 107 -11.76 -18.64 6.76
N ASN A 108 -11.35 -18.63 8.04
CA ASN A 108 -11.90 -19.51 9.08
C ASN A 108 -11.91 -21.00 8.66
N GLY A 109 -10.88 -21.45 7.94
CA GLY A 109 -10.77 -22.83 7.43
C GLY A 109 -11.64 -23.15 6.21
N GLN A 110 -12.40 -22.20 5.68
CA GLN A 110 -13.22 -22.37 4.47
C GLN A 110 -12.52 -21.77 3.25
N GLU A 111 -12.46 -22.53 2.15
CA GLU A 111 -11.99 -22.02 0.86
C GLU A 111 -12.98 -20.99 0.32
N ILE A 112 -12.46 -19.84 -0.10
CA ILE A 112 -13.23 -18.78 -0.74
C ILE A 112 -12.58 -18.39 -2.06
N ILE A 113 -13.41 -17.87 -2.97
CA ILE A 113 -12.97 -17.28 -4.23
C ILE A 113 -12.85 -15.77 -4.04
N LEU A 114 -11.64 -15.24 -4.30
CA LEU A 114 -11.33 -13.83 -4.29
C LEU A 114 -11.47 -13.29 -5.71
N ALA A 115 -12.44 -12.41 -5.93
CA ALA A 115 -12.71 -11.83 -7.24
C ALA A 115 -11.64 -10.79 -7.66
N PRO A 116 -11.39 -10.57 -8.97
CA PRO A 116 -10.58 -9.45 -9.44
C PRO A 116 -10.99 -8.12 -8.80
N GLY A 117 -10.00 -7.27 -8.47
CA GLY A 117 -10.18 -6.02 -7.76
C GLY A 117 -10.28 -6.17 -6.24
N THR A 118 -10.21 -7.39 -5.69
CA THR A 118 -10.22 -7.60 -4.24
C THR A 118 -8.95 -7.03 -3.60
N ASN A 119 -9.13 -6.24 -2.54
CA ASN A 119 -8.03 -5.72 -1.74
C ASN A 119 -7.50 -6.77 -0.77
N LEU A 120 -6.25 -7.21 -0.97
CA LEU A 120 -5.57 -8.20 -0.16
C LEU A 120 -4.84 -7.59 1.03
N PRO A 121 -4.70 -8.36 2.12
CA PRO A 121 -3.92 -7.94 3.26
C PRO A 121 -2.43 -7.82 2.92
N ILE A 122 -1.72 -7.09 3.77
CA ILE A 122 -0.32 -6.71 3.60
C ILE A 122 0.50 -7.02 4.85
N ALA A 123 1.82 -7.07 4.68
CA ALA A 123 2.78 -7.05 5.77
C ALA A 123 3.19 -5.60 6.13
N GLY A 124 3.77 -5.44 7.32
CA GLY A 124 4.22 -4.14 7.85
C GLY A 124 3.05 -3.22 8.17
N LEU A 125 1.92 -3.81 8.60
CA LEU A 125 0.68 -3.10 8.86
C LEU A 125 0.85 -2.11 10.00
N LYS A 126 1.46 -2.55 11.11
CA LYS A 126 1.68 -1.73 12.30
C LYS A 126 2.41 -0.45 11.93
N GLU A 127 3.54 -0.59 11.23
CA GLU A 127 4.40 0.53 10.89
C GLU A 127 3.70 1.51 9.95
N LYS A 128 2.92 1.01 8.98
CA LYS A 128 2.15 1.85 8.06
C LYS A 128 1.06 2.65 8.77
N VAL A 129 0.34 2.03 9.71
CA VAL A 129 -0.73 2.71 10.45
C VAL A 129 -0.16 3.73 11.44
N VAL A 130 0.95 3.41 12.11
CA VAL A 130 1.69 4.37 12.97
C VAL A 130 2.13 5.59 12.15
N ALA A 131 2.71 5.37 10.96
CA ALA A 131 3.13 6.46 10.09
C ALA A 131 1.96 7.37 9.63
N CYS A 132 0.74 6.84 9.51
CA CYS A 132 -0.44 7.65 9.20
C CYS A 132 -0.70 8.66 10.34
N VAL A 133 -0.75 8.17 11.58
CA VAL A 133 -1.00 9.01 12.76
C VAL A 133 0.10 10.07 12.94
N GLU A 134 1.37 9.70 12.74
CA GLU A 134 2.50 10.64 12.80
C GLU A 134 2.40 11.77 11.77
N LYS A 135 1.71 11.54 10.65
CA LYS A 135 1.46 12.53 9.59
C LYS A 135 0.12 13.25 9.75
N GLY A 136 -0.60 13.01 10.84
CA GLY A 136 -1.92 13.60 11.06
C GLY A 136 -2.98 13.11 10.07
N ILE A 137 -2.84 11.86 9.58
CA ILE A 137 -3.85 11.18 8.78
C ILE A 137 -4.76 10.42 9.74
N ASP A 138 -6.05 10.74 9.71
CA ASP A 138 -7.06 10.18 10.61
C ASP A 138 -7.88 9.03 9.99
N ARG A 139 -7.68 8.72 8.70
CA ARG A 139 -8.36 7.61 8.01
C ARG A 139 -7.41 6.75 7.20
N VAL A 140 -7.55 5.44 7.33
CA VAL A 140 -6.80 4.47 6.52
C VAL A 140 -7.75 3.45 5.87
N VAL A 141 -7.63 3.26 4.57
CA VAL A 141 -8.31 2.19 3.84
C VAL A 141 -7.41 0.95 3.84
N LEU A 142 -7.91 -0.14 4.42
CA LEU A 142 -7.21 -1.41 4.55
C LEU A 142 -7.93 -2.51 3.77
N SER A 143 -7.33 -3.69 3.75
CA SER A 143 -8.07 -4.89 3.35
C SER A 143 -9.05 -5.26 4.45
N LYS A 144 -10.30 -5.56 4.08
CA LYS A 144 -11.29 -6.15 5.01
C LYS A 144 -10.83 -7.50 5.59
N TYR A 145 -9.82 -8.12 4.97
CA TYR A 145 -9.23 -9.38 5.42
C TYR A 145 -8.02 -9.23 6.34
N GLN A 146 -7.68 -7.99 6.71
CA GLN A 146 -6.63 -7.67 7.69
C GLN A 146 -7.16 -7.70 9.14
N SER A 147 -8.47 -7.91 9.32
CA SER A 147 -9.15 -7.87 10.61
C SER A 147 -10.18 -8.99 10.74
N PRO A 148 -10.45 -9.51 11.96
CA PRO A 148 -11.58 -10.39 12.23
C PRO A 148 -12.91 -9.75 11.81
N PRO A 149 -13.92 -10.56 11.40
CA PRO A 149 -13.92 -12.03 11.40
C PRO A 149 -13.31 -12.65 10.13
N ASN A 150 -12.73 -11.86 9.23
CA ASN A 150 -12.40 -12.28 7.87
C ASN A 150 -10.89 -12.42 7.63
N LEU A 151 -10.10 -12.86 8.61
CA LEU A 151 -8.66 -12.98 8.42
C LEU A 151 -8.35 -13.97 7.28
N LEU A 152 -7.71 -13.46 6.22
CA LEU A 152 -7.34 -14.25 5.06
C LEU A 152 -6.03 -14.98 5.32
N VAL A 153 -6.01 -16.26 5.02
CA VAL A 153 -4.80 -17.08 4.87
C VAL A 153 -4.64 -17.40 3.39
N LYS A 154 -3.42 -17.21 2.86
CA LYS A 154 -3.08 -17.54 1.47
C LYS A 154 -2.01 -18.63 1.46
N LYS A 155 -1.99 -19.47 0.43
CA LYS A 155 -0.83 -20.33 0.16
C LYS A 155 0.24 -19.53 -0.59
N ASP A 156 1.49 -19.73 -0.21
CA ASP A 156 2.61 -19.14 -0.94
C ASP A 156 2.63 -19.69 -2.38
N GLU A 157 2.74 -18.80 -3.36
CA GLU A 157 2.69 -19.16 -4.79
C GLU A 157 3.92 -19.97 -5.21
N TYR A 158 5.07 -19.76 -4.57
CA TYR A 158 6.33 -20.46 -4.82
C TYR A 158 6.47 -21.70 -3.94
N ASN A 159 5.80 -21.74 -2.78
CA ASN A 159 5.76 -22.91 -1.91
C ASN A 159 4.34 -23.18 -1.39
N PRO A 160 3.50 -23.92 -2.13
CA PRO A 160 2.10 -24.17 -1.76
C PRO A 160 1.88 -24.90 -0.44
N SER A 161 2.94 -25.50 0.13
CA SER A 161 2.91 -26.13 1.46
C SER A 161 2.96 -25.10 2.60
N LYS A 162 3.35 -23.86 2.31
CA LYS A 162 3.49 -22.78 3.27
C LYS A 162 2.27 -21.86 3.22
N GLU A 163 1.69 -21.63 4.39
CA GLU A 163 0.65 -20.62 4.58
C GLU A 163 1.29 -19.26 4.86
N LEU A 164 0.85 -18.26 4.11
CA LEU A 164 1.08 -16.85 4.35
C LEU A 164 -0.04 -16.35 5.25
N THR A 165 0.33 -16.09 6.51
CA THR A 165 -0.51 -15.39 7.47
C THR A 165 -0.20 -13.90 7.44
N PHE A 166 -1.22 -13.09 7.61
CA PHE A 166 -1.10 -11.64 7.62
C PHE A 166 -1.38 -11.10 9.01
N GLU A 167 -0.78 -9.96 9.32
CA GLU A 167 -0.93 -9.31 10.61
C GLU A 167 -2.38 -8.92 10.85
N ASN A 168 -2.94 -9.33 11.98
CA ASN A 168 -4.26 -8.90 12.42
C ASN A 168 -4.19 -7.45 12.94
N TYR A 169 -4.90 -6.52 12.31
CA TYR A 169 -4.98 -5.11 12.72
C TYR A 169 -5.30 -4.96 14.20
N GLN A 170 -6.24 -5.76 14.72
CA GLN A 170 -6.63 -5.70 16.13
C GLN A 170 -5.52 -6.14 17.08
N ALA A 171 -4.60 -6.99 16.64
CA ALA A 171 -3.50 -7.47 17.46
C ALA A 171 -2.25 -6.60 17.36
N VAL A 172 -1.92 -6.09 16.16
CA VAL A 172 -0.62 -5.44 15.91
C VAL A 172 -0.63 -3.93 16.06
N VAL A 173 -1.78 -3.27 15.90
CA VAL A 173 -1.89 -1.82 16.04
C VAL A 173 -2.17 -1.47 17.51
N PRO A 174 -1.35 -0.62 18.15
CA PRO A 174 -1.56 -0.21 19.54
C PRO A 174 -2.90 0.53 19.74
N PRO A 175 -3.59 0.37 20.90
CA PRO A 175 -4.84 1.06 21.18
C PRO A 175 -4.76 2.59 20.98
N GLU A 176 -3.68 3.22 21.45
CA GLU A 176 -3.46 4.66 21.36
C GLU A 176 -3.33 5.19 19.93
N ILE A 177 -3.05 4.30 18.96
CA ILE A 177 -3.04 4.59 17.53
C ILE A 177 -4.44 4.37 16.94
N LYS A 178 -5.13 3.29 17.32
CA LYS A 178 -6.51 3.02 16.89
C LYS A 178 -7.48 4.13 17.30
N ASP A 179 -7.28 4.72 18.48
CA ASP A 179 -8.13 5.82 18.96
C ASP A 179 -7.96 7.11 18.13
N LYS A 180 -6.88 7.22 17.35
CA LYS A 180 -6.55 8.39 16.52
C LYS A 180 -6.83 8.19 15.03
N ILE A 181 -7.16 6.96 14.61
CA ILE A 181 -7.34 6.62 13.21
C ILE A 181 -8.56 5.72 12.98
N THR A 182 -9.38 6.09 12.01
CA THR A 182 -10.49 5.27 11.54
C THR A 182 -10.00 4.37 10.41
N ALA A 183 -10.09 3.05 10.62
CA ALA A 183 -9.81 2.06 9.58
C ALA A 183 -11.10 1.69 8.82
N HIS A 184 -11.02 1.69 7.49
CA HIS A 184 -12.10 1.32 6.57
C HIS A 184 -11.75 0.06 5.75
#